data_AF-A0A950YGJ5-F1
#
_entry.id   AF-A0A950YGJ5-F1
#
_cell.length_a   1.000
_cell.length_b   1.000
_cell.length_c   1.000
_cell.angle_alpha   90.00
_cell.angle_beta   90.00
_cell.angle_gamma   90.00
#
_symmetry.space_group_name_H-M   'P 1'
#
loop_
_entity.id
_entity.type
_entity.pdbx_description
1 polymer ?
#
loop_
_entity_poly.entity_id
_entity_poly.type
_entity_poly.pdbx_seq_one_letter_code
_entity_poly.pdbx_strand_id
1 'polypeptide(L)'
;MPWARYRLRRASALALCGLAVAGCTQPGSQAPKAQAAKLSHATGDISLACGYAQELTAFGGPNQPGVGTQESMALEGAHLLVSVWSHNPMWVYQGETISGVVSDSISLLGNCGLTRAQGYLRHTTTSP
;
A
#
# COMPACT_ATOMS: atom_id res chain seq x y z
N MET A 1 41.47 43.23 -31.61
CA MET A 1 40.10 42.69 -31.61
C MET A 1 40.08 41.46 -32.52
N PRO A 2 39.52 40.32 -32.05
CA PRO A 2 39.87 38.92 -32.41
C PRO A 2 39.28 38.49 -33.76
N TRP A 3 39.94 37.75 -34.66
CA TRP A 3 40.46 36.37 -34.66
C TRP A 3 39.40 35.25 -34.70
N ALA A 4 39.16 34.78 -35.93
CA ALA A 4 39.12 33.37 -36.38
C ALA A 4 38.03 32.38 -35.86
N ARG A 5 37.08 32.11 -36.77
CA ARG A 5 36.66 30.81 -37.34
C ARG A 5 36.63 29.54 -36.46
N TYR A 6 35.41 29.03 -36.32
CA TYR A 6 34.96 27.64 -36.14
C TYR A 6 35.97 26.49 -36.37
N ARG A 7 36.06 25.57 -35.40
CA ARG A 7 36.20 24.13 -35.66
C ARG A 7 35.38 23.29 -34.69
N LEU A 8 34.43 22.58 -35.29
CA LEU A 8 33.78 21.35 -34.84
C LEU A 8 34.83 20.32 -34.38
N ARG A 9 34.65 19.67 -33.21
CA ARG A 9 34.84 18.23 -32.96
C ARG A 9 35.00 17.90 -31.47
N ARG A 10 34.12 17.01 -30.99
CA ARG A 10 34.29 15.90 -30.01
C ARG A 10 32.85 15.47 -29.69
N ALA A 11 32.23 14.51 -30.38
CA ALA A 11 32.57 13.08 -30.49
C ALA A 11 33.05 12.52 -29.15
N SER A 12 32.09 12.04 -28.35
CA SER A 12 32.18 11.01 -27.30
C SER A 12 30.82 11.01 -26.62
N ALA A 13 30.15 9.93 -26.27
CA ALA A 13 30.24 8.50 -26.50
C ALA A 13 28.97 7.99 -25.78
N LEU A 14 28.40 6.87 -26.25
CA LEU A 14 27.23 6.26 -25.66
C LEU A 14 27.42 6.03 -24.15
N ALA A 15 26.45 6.47 -23.35
CA ALA A 15 26.19 5.90 -22.03
C ALA A 15 24.79 5.29 -22.06
N LEU A 16 24.68 4.13 -22.72
CA LEU A 16 23.66 3.13 -22.40
C LEU A 16 23.99 2.63 -20.98
N CYS A 17 23.60 3.38 -19.96
CA CYS A 17 23.55 2.85 -18.60
C CYS A 17 22.42 1.82 -18.60
N GLY A 18 22.81 0.55 -18.66
CA GLY A 18 21.91 -0.57 -18.54
C GLY A 18 21.07 -0.41 -17.28
N LEU A 19 19.75 -0.45 -17.43
CA LEU A 19 18.88 -0.88 -16.35
C LEU A 19 19.27 -2.33 -16.07
N ALA A 20 20.25 -2.53 -15.21
CA ALA A 20 20.33 -3.75 -14.43
C ALA A 20 19.02 -3.80 -13.68
N VAL A 21 18.11 -4.67 -14.16
CA VAL A 21 16.97 -5.12 -13.38
C VAL A 21 17.60 -5.73 -12.14
N ALA A 22 17.73 -4.93 -11.09
CA ALA A 22 17.88 -5.45 -9.75
C ALA A 22 16.66 -6.35 -9.60
N GLY A 23 16.86 -7.65 -9.78
CA GLY A 23 15.91 -8.65 -9.35
C GLY A 23 15.84 -8.51 -7.84
N CYS A 24 15.02 -7.57 -7.37
CA CYS A 24 14.58 -7.48 -6.00
C CYS A 24 13.79 -8.77 -5.77
N THR A 25 14.52 -9.84 -5.49
CA THR A 25 13.95 -11.02 -4.87
C THR A 25 13.60 -10.57 -3.47
N GLN A 26 12.40 -9.97 -3.32
CA GLN A 26 11.81 -9.72 -2.03
C GLN A 26 11.83 -11.07 -1.31
N PRO A 27 12.57 -11.23 -0.20
CA PRO A 27 12.66 -12.50 0.48
C PRO A 27 11.26 -12.89 0.97
N GLY A 28 10.76 -14.03 0.48
CA GLY A 28 9.43 -14.53 0.81
C GLY A 28 8.89 -15.44 -0.29
N SER A 29 8.09 -16.44 0.09
CA SER A 29 7.32 -17.21 -0.88
C SER A 29 6.02 -16.47 -1.22
N GLN A 30 5.54 -16.63 -2.44
CA GLN A 30 4.23 -16.11 -2.84
C GLN A 30 3.15 -16.63 -1.90
N ALA A 31 2.22 -15.75 -1.48
CA ALA A 31 1.06 -16.15 -0.71
C ALA A 31 0.25 -17.21 -1.48
N PRO A 32 -0.17 -18.32 -0.85
CA PRO A 32 -0.96 -19.31 -1.55
C PRO A 32 -2.31 -18.72 -2.00
N LYS A 33 -2.90 -19.29 -3.06
CA LYS A 33 -4.04 -18.69 -3.78
C LYS A 33 -5.22 -18.32 -2.87
N ALA A 34 -5.54 -19.18 -1.90
CA ALA A 34 -6.64 -18.93 -0.96
C ALA A 34 -6.36 -17.72 -0.07
N GLN A 35 -5.11 -17.54 0.36
CA GLN A 35 -4.66 -16.42 1.17
C GLN A 35 -4.56 -15.14 0.34
N ALA A 36 -4.07 -15.22 -0.90
CA ALA A 36 -4.07 -14.09 -1.83
C ALA A 36 -5.49 -13.58 -2.13
N ALA A 37 -6.47 -14.49 -2.26
CA ALA A 37 -7.88 -14.10 -2.41
C ALA A 37 -8.42 -13.37 -1.18
N LYS A 38 -8.10 -13.86 0.04
CA LYS A 38 -8.44 -13.17 1.29
C LYS A 38 -7.80 -11.80 1.40
N LEU A 39 -6.52 -11.67 1.02
CA LEU A 39 -5.82 -10.39 0.99
C LEU A 39 -6.51 -9.42 0.03
N SER A 40 -6.85 -9.87 -1.19
CA SER A 40 -7.55 -9.05 -2.17
C SER A 40 -8.90 -8.55 -1.66
N HIS A 41 -9.65 -9.42 -0.97
CA HIS A 41 -10.91 -9.03 -0.35
C HIS A 41 -10.69 -8.01 0.76
N ALA A 42 -9.76 -8.31 1.69
CA ALA A 42 -9.45 -7.44 2.82
C ALA A 42 -8.99 -6.03 2.38
N THR A 43 -8.05 -5.96 1.44
CA THR A 43 -7.57 -4.67 0.90
C THR A 43 -8.67 -3.93 0.13
N GLY A 44 -9.57 -4.68 -0.51
CA GLY A 44 -10.75 -4.13 -1.19
C GLY A 44 -11.71 -3.48 -0.22
N ASP A 45 -12.11 -4.18 0.85
CA ASP A 45 -13.02 -3.68 1.88
C ASP A 45 -12.46 -2.43 2.58
N ILE A 46 -11.17 -2.46 2.94
CA ILE A 46 -10.48 -1.31 3.55
C ILE A 46 -10.48 -0.11 2.59
N SER A 47 -10.10 -0.31 1.32
CA SER A 47 -10.04 0.77 0.34
C SER A 47 -11.43 1.35 0.04
N LEU A 48 -12.45 0.49 -0.05
CA LEU A 48 -13.83 0.89 -0.27
C LEU A 48 -14.38 1.70 0.90
N ALA A 49 -14.19 1.21 2.13
CA ALA A 49 -14.56 1.93 3.34
C ALA A 49 -13.89 3.31 3.41
N CYS A 50 -12.61 3.37 3.06
CA CYS A 50 -11.83 4.59 3.05
C CYS A 50 -12.34 5.59 2.00
N GLY A 51 -12.64 5.12 0.79
CA GLY A 51 -13.24 5.94 -0.27
C GLY A 51 -14.58 6.54 0.14
N TYR A 52 -15.47 5.73 0.74
CA TYR A 52 -16.75 6.23 1.26
C TYR A 52 -16.59 7.19 2.43
N ALA A 53 -15.62 6.96 3.32
CA ALA A 53 -15.34 7.89 4.41
C ALA A 53 -14.87 9.25 3.88
N GLN A 54 -13.99 9.24 2.88
CA GLN A 54 -13.54 10.46 2.21
C GLN A 54 -14.68 11.19 1.51
N GLU A 55 -15.55 10.48 0.79
CA GLU A 55 -16.73 11.05 0.14
C GLU A 55 -17.66 11.75 1.16
N LEU A 56 -17.93 11.11 2.29
CA LEU A 56 -18.70 11.70 3.38
C LEU A 56 -18.06 12.97 3.93
N THR A 57 -16.74 13.02 4.06
CA THR A 57 -16.04 14.23 4.54
C THR A 57 -15.93 15.32 3.49
N ALA A 58 -15.92 14.97 2.19
CA ALA A 58 -15.84 15.92 1.09
C ALA A 58 -17.17 16.66 0.86
N PHE A 59 -18.29 15.97 1.08
CA PHE A 59 -19.64 16.52 0.89
C PHE A 59 -20.40 16.80 2.19
N GLY A 60 -19.83 16.43 3.33
CA GLY A 60 -20.48 16.48 4.63
C GLY A 60 -19.98 17.58 5.56
N GLY A 61 -20.92 18.31 6.16
CA GLY A 61 -20.63 19.16 7.32
C GLY A 61 -20.15 18.34 8.54
N PRO A 62 -19.67 19.01 9.61
CA PRO A 62 -18.85 18.43 10.69
C PRO A 62 -19.47 17.32 11.57
N ASN A 63 -20.62 16.74 11.22
CA ASN A 63 -21.29 15.70 12.01
C ASN A 63 -22.05 14.68 11.13
N GLN A 64 -21.51 14.27 9.97
CA GLN A 64 -22.22 13.30 9.13
C GLN A 64 -22.35 11.94 9.82
N PRO A 65 -23.58 11.45 10.07
CA PRO A 65 -23.81 10.10 10.56
C PRO A 65 -23.58 9.12 9.41
N GLY A 66 -22.35 8.63 9.30
CA GLY A 66 -22.00 7.66 8.26
C GLY A 66 -20.83 6.80 8.65
N VAL A 67 -19.75 7.42 9.16
CA VAL A 67 -18.45 6.79 9.47
C VAL A 67 -18.51 5.46 10.23
N GLY A 68 -19.54 5.22 11.05
CA GLY A 68 -19.71 3.93 11.74
C GLY A 68 -19.91 2.72 10.81
N THR A 69 -20.56 2.91 9.65
CA THR A 69 -20.74 1.85 8.65
C THR A 69 -19.43 1.55 7.93
N GLN A 70 -18.66 2.59 7.56
CA GLN A 70 -17.34 2.44 6.96
C GLN A 70 -16.36 1.81 7.95
N GLU A 71 -16.42 2.17 9.23
CA GLU A 71 -15.63 1.53 10.28
C GLU A 71 -15.94 0.03 10.39
N SER A 72 -17.21 -0.35 10.27
CA SER A 72 -17.61 -1.76 10.34
C SER A 72 -17.06 -2.55 9.16
N MET A 73 -17.17 -2.01 7.94
CA MET A 73 -16.59 -2.59 6.73
C MET A 73 -15.05 -2.70 6.81
N ALA A 74 -14.40 -1.63 7.28
CA ALA A 74 -12.95 -1.62 7.47
C ALA A 74 -12.50 -2.63 8.54
N LEU A 75 -13.28 -2.84 9.59
CA LEU A 75 -13.01 -3.87 10.60
C LEU A 75 -13.11 -5.29 10.03
N GLU A 76 -14.10 -5.57 9.18
CA GLU A 76 -14.20 -6.87 8.50
C GLU A 76 -12.97 -7.14 7.63
N GLY A 77 -12.57 -6.15 6.83
CA GLY A 77 -11.32 -6.21 6.06
C GLY A 77 -10.09 -6.40 6.95
N ALA A 78 -9.98 -5.65 8.05
CA ALA A 78 -8.88 -5.76 9.00
C ALA A 78 -8.83 -7.15 9.68
N HIS A 79 -9.98 -7.73 10.03
CA HIS A 79 -10.06 -9.09 10.59
C HIS A 79 -9.52 -10.14 9.61
N LEU A 80 -9.93 -10.03 8.33
CA LEU A 80 -9.42 -10.91 7.29
C LEU A 80 -7.91 -10.72 7.08
N LEU A 81 -7.44 -9.47 7.08
CA LEU A 81 -6.02 -9.17 6.91
C LEU A 81 -5.17 -9.76 8.06
N VAL A 82 -5.61 -9.60 9.31
CA VAL A 82 -4.98 -10.22 10.49
C VAL A 82 -5.00 -11.75 10.38
N SER A 83 -6.12 -12.32 9.91
CA SER A 83 -6.20 -13.76 9.67
C SER A 83 -5.11 -14.22 8.72
N VAL A 84 -4.82 -13.51 7.63
CA VAL A 84 -3.72 -13.91 6.73
C VAL A 84 -2.34 -13.62 7.33
N TRP A 85 -2.16 -12.44 7.94
CA TRP A 85 -0.89 -12.04 8.57
C TRP A 85 -0.42 -13.04 9.63
N SER A 86 -1.34 -13.54 10.47
CA SER A 86 -1.06 -14.56 11.49
C SER A 86 -0.62 -15.92 10.93
N HIS A 87 -0.92 -16.24 9.67
CA HIS A 87 -0.43 -17.47 9.05
C HIS A 87 1.04 -17.34 8.64
N ASN A 88 1.38 -16.25 7.94
CA ASN A 88 2.76 -15.97 7.57
C ASN A 88 2.94 -14.49 7.17
N PRO A 89 3.57 -13.66 8.00
CA PRO A 89 3.74 -12.23 7.73
C PRO A 89 4.77 -11.93 6.61
N MET A 90 5.55 -12.93 6.19
CA MET A 90 6.61 -12.82 5.17
C MET A 90 6.18 -13.30 3.78
N TRP A 91 4.96 -13.80 3.62
CA TRP A 91 4.45 -14.11 2.28
C TRP A 91 4.38 -12.87 1.42
N VAL A 92 4.57 -13.05 0.12
CA VAL A 92 4.50 -11.97 -0.86
C VAL A 92 3.14 -11.94 -1.54
N TYR A 93 2.52 -10.77 -1.60
CA TYR A 93 1.26 -10.48 -2.28
C TYR A 93 1.44 -9.21 -3.12
N GLN A 94 1.17 -9.30 -4.43
CA GLN A 94 1.36 -8.20 -5.39
C GLN A 94 2.73 -7.49 -5.33
N GLY A 95 3.79 -8.23 -5.00
CA GLY A 95 5.15 -7.70 -4.92
C GLY A 95 5.56 -7.21 -3.53
N GLU A 96 4.67 -7.19 -2.55
CA GLU A 96 4.94 -6.74 -1.19
C GLU A 96 4.77 -7.86 -0.16
N THR A 97 5.48 -7.80 0.97
CA THR A 97 5.22 -8.73 2.08
C THR A 97 3.87 -8.45 2.74
N ILE A 98 3.23 -9.45 3.34
CA ILE A 98 1.97 -9.24 4.08
C ILE A 98 2.17 -8.22 5.22
N SER A 99 3.34 -8.19 5.86
CA SER A 99 3.66 -7.14 6.86
C SER A 99 3.65 -5.74 6.27
N GLY A 100 4.14 -5.58 5.04
CA GLY A 100 4.06 -4.33 4.30
C GLY A 100 2.61 -3.94 4.00
N VAL A 101 1.82 -4.88 3.47
CA VAL A 101 0.38 -4.67 3.22
C VAL A 101 -0.37 -4.25 4.49
N VAL A 102 -0.02 -4.82 5.65
CA VAL A 102 -0.56 -4.41 6.95
C VAL A 102 -0.16 -2.98 7.31
N SER A 103 1.11 -2.62 7.18
CA SER A 103 1.61 -1.27 7.44
C SER A 103 0.91 -0.22 6.57
N ASP A 104 0.74 -0.52 5.29
CA ASP A 104 0.05 0.34 4.33
C ASP A 104 -1.43 0.47 4.66
N SER A 105 -2.08 -0.63 5.04
CA SER A 105 -3.48 -0.63 5.47
C SER A 105 -3.70 0.21 6.74
N ILE A 106 -2.79 0.12 7.73
CA ILE A 106 -2.83 0.95 8.94
C ILE A 106 -2.71 2.44 8.59
N SER A 107 -1.84 2.78 7.64
CA SER A 107 -1.65 4.15 7.19
C SER A 107 -2.88 4.68 6.45
N LEU A 108 -3.44 3.87 5.54
CA LEU A 108 -4.64 4.20 4.79
C LEU A 108 -5.83 4.44 5.71
N LEU A 109 -6.10 3.55 6.66
CA LEU A 109 -7.18 3.68 7.64
C LEU A 109 -7.07 4.96 8.47
N GLY A 110 -5.84 5.34 8.86
CA GLY A 110 -5.58 6.60 9.55
C GLY A 110 -5.91 7.82 8.68
N ASN A 111 -5.55 7.78 7.40
CA ASN A 111 -5.76 8.89 6.46
C ASN A 111 -7.24 9.17 6.16
N CYS A 112 -8.12 8.17 6.26
CA CYS A 112 -9.57 8.37 6.13
C CYS A 112 -10.33 8.43 7.46
N GLY A 113 -9.62 8.54 8.59
CA GLY A 113 -10.25 8.71 9.90
C GLY A 113 -10.98 7.46 10.42
N LEU A 114 -10.68 6.28 9.87
CA LEU A 114 -11.22 4.99 10.33
C LEU A 114 -10.38 4.45 11.50
N THR A 115 -10.40 5.21 12.59
CA THR A 115 -9.55 5.03 13.77
C THR A 115 -9.75 3.71 14.52
N ARG A 116 -10.98 3.15 14.54
CA ARG A 116 -11.25 1.90 15.25
C ARG A 116 -10.65 0.71 14.50
N ALA A 117 -10.86 0.62 13.19
CA ALA A 117 -10.22 -0.38 12.34
C ALA A 117 -8.68 -0.25 12.37
N GLN A 118 -8.17 0.99 12.30
CA GLN A 118 -6.74 1.26 12.40
C GLN A 118 -6.16 0.74 13.74
N GLY A 119 -6.82 1.08 14.85
CA GLY A 119 -6.41 0.68 16.18
C GLY A 119 -6.40 -0.84 16.35
N TYR A 120 -7.44 -1.51 15.86
CA TYR A 120 -7.51 -2.98 15.86
C TYR A 120 -6.34 -3.60 15.09
N LEU A 121 -6.12 -3.18 13.83
CA LEU A 121 -5.10 -3.76 12.98
C LEU A 121 -3.70 -3.53 13.57
N ARG A 122 -3.42 -2.32 14.05
CA ARG A 122 -2.15 -2.00 14.73
C ARG A 122 -1.95 -2.87 15.97
N HIS A 123 -2.94 -2.94 16.86
CA HIS A 123 -2.79 -3.69 18.11
C HIS A 123 -2.51 -5.19 17.89
N THR A 124 -3.21 -5.78 16.92
CA THR A 124 -3.13 -7.22 16.64
C THR A 124 -1.88 -7.65 15.85
N THR A 125 -1.25 -6.73 15.11
CA THR A 125 -0.09 -7.04 14.26
C THR A 125 1.24 -6.49 14.78
N THR A 126 1.23 -5.83 15.95
CA THR A 126 2.45 -5.34 16.62
C THR A 126 2.84 -6.19 17.83
N SER A 127 2.04 -7.21 18.20
CA SER A 127 2.38 -8.12 19.31
C SER A 127 3.12 -9.35 18.78
N PRO A 128 4.31 -9.69 19.32
CA PRO A 128 5.08 -10.87 18.93
C PRO A 128 4.41 -12.19 19.32
#